data_AF-A0AAD6YP33-F1
#
_entry.id   AF-A0AAD6YP33-F1
#
_cell.length_a   1.000
_cell.length_b   1.000
_cell.length_c   1.000
_cell.angle_alpha   90.00
_cell.angle_beta   90.00
_cell.angle_gamma   90.00
#
_symmetry.space_group_name_H-M   'P 1'
#
loop_
_entity.id
_entity.type
_entity.pdbx_description
1 polymer ?
#
loop_
_entity_poly.entity_id
_entity_poly.type
_entity_poly.pdbx_seq_one_letter_code
_entity_poly.pdbx_strand_id
1 'polypeptide(L)' 'MNALSRREEENLLKITKERAVSECYDVVKAFADCVAGRTVSVAWACRGQLHKMQECVLQ' A
#
# COMPACT_ATOMS: atom_id res chain seq x y z
N MET A 1 7.52 -25.94 12.78
CA MET A 1 6.82 -24.70 12.36
C MET A 1 6.23 -24.09 13.60
N ASN A 2 6.84 -23.03 14.13
CA ASN A 2 6.24 -22.29 15.25
C ASN A 2 5.05 -21.52 14.67
N ALA A 3 3.85 -21.85 15.14
CA ALA A 3 2.68 -21.02 14.87
C ALA A 3 2.94 -19.67 15.54
N LEU A 4 3.10 -18.62 14.74
CA LEU A 4 3.25 -17.27 15.25
C LEU A 4 2.00 -16.91 16.07
N SER A 5 2.19 -16.23 17.19
CA SER A 5 1.07 -15.64 17.91
C SER A 5 0.41 -14.58 17.02
N ARG A 6 -0.92 -14.41 17.09
CA ARG A 6 -1.63 -13.40 16.27
C ARG A 6 -1.01 -12.00 16.37
N ARG A 7 -0.47 -11.64 17.53
CA ARG A 7 0.23 -10.36 17.74
C ARG A 7 1.55 -10.26 16.98
N GLU A 8 2.27 -11.36 16.85
CA GLU A 8 3.53 -11.43 16.10
C GLU A 8 3.26 -11.35 14.59
N GLU A 9 2.21 -12.02 14.10
CA GLU A 9 1.75 -11.85 12.72
C GLU A 9 1.34 -10.41 12.41
N GLU A 10 0.56 -9.77 13.28
CA GLU A 10 0.15 -8.37 13.11
C GLU A 10 1.36 -7.42 13.11
N ASN A 11 2.34 -7.65 13.97
CA ASN A 11 3.57 -6.87 14.02
C ASN A 11 4.44 -7.10 12.77
N LEU A 12 4.58 -8.34 12.32
CA LEU A 12 5.30 -8.67 11.08
C LEU A 12 4.61 -8.06 9.85
N LEU A 13 3.28 -8.09 9.80
CA LEU A 13 2.49 -7.45 8.75
C LEU A 13 2.69 -5.93 8.74
N LYS A 14 2.71 -5.28 9.91
CA LYS A 14 3.01 -3.84 10.01
C LYS A 14 4.40 -3.52 9.52
N ILE A 15 5.42 -4.22 10.01
CA ILE A 15 6.83 -3.98 9.65
C ILE A 15 7.04 -4.21 8.15
N THR A 16 6.47 -5.29 7.61
CA THR A 16 6.57 -5.61 6.17
C THR A 16 5.86 -4.57 5.33
N LYS A 17 4.68 -4.11 5.77
CA LYS A 17 3.93 -3.05 5.09
C LYS A 17 4.68 -1.72 5.12
N GLU A 18 5.26 -1.33 6.25
CA GLU A 18 6.06 -0.10 6.37
C GLU A 18 7.29 -0.14 5.47
N ARG A 19 7.96 -1.30 5.38
CA ARG A 19 9.09 -1.49 4.46
C ARG A 19 8.65 -1.45 3.00
N ALA A 20 7.59 -2.15 2.63
CA ALA A 20 7.05 -2.14 1.26
C ALA A 20 6.61 -0.73 0.83
N VAL A 21 6.02 0.04 1.74
CA VAL A 21 5.66 1.45 1.49
C VAL A 21 6.90 2.34 1.33
N SER A 22 8.02 2.01 1.99
CA SER A 22 9.26 2.80 1.85
C SER A 22 9.95 2.59 0.49
N GLU A 23 9.97 1.36 -0.03
CA GLU A 23 10.54 1.07 -1.37
C GLU A 23 9.64 1.62 -2.48
N CYS A 24 8.33 1.53 -2.29
CA CYS A 24 7.32 2.03 -3.24
C CYS A 24 6.86 3.47 -2.93
N TYR A 25 7.65 4.24 -2.18
CA TYR A 25 7.22 5.54 -1.64
C TYR A 25 6.74 6.50 -2.73
N ASP A 26 7.44 6.57 -3.86
CA ASP A 26 7.11 7.48 -4.95
C ASP A 26 5.76 7.15 -5.63
N VAL A 27 5.47 5.86 -5.84
CA VAL A 27 4.19 5.42 -6.44
C VAL A 27 3.03 5.50 -5.46
N VAL A 28 3.30 5.24 -4.17
CA VAL A 28 2.31 5.44 -3.08
C VAL A 28 1.98 6.92 -2.94
N LYS A 29 2.99 7.80 -2.98
CA LYS A 29 2.81 9.25 -2.92
C LYS A 29 2.00 9.77 -4.10
N ALA A 30 2.31 9.34 -5.32
CA ALA A 30 1.53 9.71 -6.50
C ALA A 30 0.06 9.25 -6.43
N PHE A 31 -0.20 8.08 -5.83
CA PHE A 31 -1.57 7.64 -5.55
C PHE A 31 -2.24 8.47 -4.45
N ALA A 32 -1.53 8.76 -3.35
CA ALA A 32 -2.00 9.59 -2.25
C ALA A 32 -2.38 11.01 -2.73
N ASP A 33 -1.54 11.63 -3.55
CA ASP A 33 -1.79 12.94 -4.17
C ASP A 33 -3.01 12.89 -5.12
N CYS A 34 -3.24 11.74 -5.79
CA CYS A 34 -4.40 11.56 -6.66
C CYS A 34 -5.71 11.43 -5.85
N VAL A 35 -5.69 10.73 -4.72
CA VAL A 35 -6.88 10.56 -3.88
C VAL A 35 -7.13 11.74 -2.94
N ALA A 36 -6.10 12.56 -2.68
CA ALA A 36 -6.22 13.80 -1.93
C ALA A 36 -7.23 14.74 -2.62
N GLY A 37 -8.41 14.90 -2.01
CA GLY A 37 -9.50 15.72 -2.54
C GLY A 37 -10.50 14.98 -3.42
N ARG A 38 -10.39 13.66 -3.61
CA ARG A 38 -11.39 12.82 -4.30
C ARG A 38 -11.95 11.80 -3.33
N THR A 39 -13.27 11.83 -3.10
CA THR A 39 -13.96 10.88 -2.22
C THR A 39 -14.77 9.85 -3.00
N VAL A 40 -15.43 10.27 -4.08
CA VAL A 40 -16.32 9.40 -4.88
C VAL A 40 -15.64 8.92 -6.16
N SER A 41 -14.79 9.75 -6.78
CA SER A 41 -14.22 9.49 -8.11
C SER A 41 -12.91 8.72 -8.14
N VAL A 42 -12.40 8.31 -6.99
CA VAL A 42 -11.10 7.64 -6.85
C VAL A 42 -11.00 6.39 -7.71
N ALA A 43 -12.06 5.57 -7.73
CA ALA A 43 -12.06 4.26 -8.38
C ALA A 43 -11.78 4.32 -9.90
N TRP A 44 -12.11 5.44 -10.56
CA TRP A 44 -11.83 5.63 -12.00
C TRP A 44 -10.77 6.69 -12.26
N ALA A 45 -10.73 7.78 -11.49
CA ALA A 45 -9.79 8.88 -11.71
C ALA A 45 -8.34 8.53 -11.33
N CYS A 46 -8.15 7.63 -10.36
CA CYS A 46 -6.84 7.24 -9.85
C CYS A 46 -6.49 5.79 -10.17
N ARG A 47 -7.22 5.14 -11.08
CA ARG A 47 -7.06 3.71 -11.43
C ARG A 47 -5.65 3.39 -11.92
N GLY A 48 -5.03 4.29 -12.68
CA GLY A 48 -3.66 4.10 -13.19
C GLY A 48 -2.60 4.13 -12.09
N GLN A 49 -2.70 5.12 -11.19
CA GLN A 49 -1.81 5.24 -10.02
C GLN A 49 -2.03 4.09 -9.04
N LEU A 50 -3.27 3.65 -8.86
CA LEU A 50 -3.62 2.47 -8.06
C LEU A 50 -2.93 1.21 -8.62
N HIS A 51 -2.97 0.99 -9.94
CA HIS A 51 -2.34 -0.18 -10.55
C HIS A 51 -0.82 -0.19 -10.35
N LYS A 52 -0.15 0.96 -10.55
CA LYS A 52 1.30 1.10 -10.35
C LYS A 52 1.72 0.89 -8.89
N MET A 53 0.92 1.40 -7.95
CA MET A 53 1.14 1.16 -6.53
C MET A 53 0.99 -0.33 -6.19
N GLN A 54 -0.06 -0.98 -6.72
CA GLN A 54 -0.30 -2.41 -6.53
C GLN A 54 0.82 -3.25 -7.13
N GLU A 55 1.27 -2.93 -8.34
CA GLU A 55 2.38 -3.62 -9.00
C GLU A 55 3.65 -3.56 -8.15
N CYS A 56 3.98 -2.41 -7.57
CA CYS A 56 5.16 -2.25 -6.72
C CYS A 56 5.03 -2.97 -5.36
N VAL A 57 3.87 -2.86 -4.68
CA VAL A 57 3.68 -3.42 -3.34
C VAL A 57 3.46 -4.94 -3.35
N LEU A 58 3.00 -5.50 -4.46
CA LEU A 58 2.76 -6.95 -4.63
C LEU A 58 3.92 -7.69 -5.30
N GLN A 59 5.06 -7.03 -5.56
CA GLN A 59 6.30 -7.68 -6.02
C GLN A 59 6.96 -8.56 -4.95
#